data_AF-A0A7M2X0X0-F1
#
_entry.id   AF-A0A7M2X0X0-F1
#
_cell.length_a   1.000
_cell.length_b   1.000
_cell.length_c   1.000
_cell.angle_alpha   90.00
_cell.angle_beta   90.00
_cell.angle_gamma   90.00
#
_symmetry.space_group_name_H-M   'P 1'
#
loop_
_entity.id
_entity.type
_entity.pdbx_description
1 polymer ?
#
loop_
_entity_poly.entity_id
_entity_poly.type
_entity_poly.pdbx_seq_one_letter_code
_entity_poly.pdbx_strand_id
1 'polypeptide(L)'
;MSTTDHIFLGALSKLLVELFAGPPQGEAYILNQGDPGLLRQLESVSAEAASSRPMRGSTTVAAHVDHVTYGLSLLNRWAGGEANPWADADWSASWKRGVVSDLQWRKSRDELRQQAQLWEDRLAARADWDDMSAAGAISSAAHTAYHVGAIRQILAALGFKPY
;
A
#
# COMPACT_ATOMS: atom_id res chain seq x y z
N MET A 1 -14.32 -14.68 -18.58
CA MET A 1 -14.82 -14.26 -17.26
C MET A 1 -16.33 -14.11 -17.29
N SER A 2 -16.99 -14.43 -16.16
CA SER A 2 -18.42 -14.20 -15.96
C SER A 2 -18.69 -12.72 -15.64
N THR A 3 -19.95 -12.26 -15.81
CA THR A 3 -20.38 -10.93 -15.34
C THR A 3 -20.11 -10.73 -13.85
N THR A 4 -20.28 -11.78 -13.05
CA THR A 4 -20.00 -11.76 -11.61
C THR A 4 -18.53 -11.50 -11.34
N ASP A 5 -17.62 -12.14 -12.08
CA ASP A 5 -16.18 -11.94 -11.94
C ASP A 5 -15.82 -10.48 -12.22
N HIS A 6 -16.38 -9.88 -13.27
CA HIS A 6 -16.15 -8.48 -13.61
C HIS A 6 -16.62 -7.52 -12.49
N ILE A 7 -17.73 -7.83 -11.82
CA ILE A 7 -18.23 -7.03 -10.69
C ILE A 7 -17.24 -7.08 -9.51
N PHE A 8 -16.76 -8.27 -9.13
CA PHE A 8 -15.84 -8.41 -8.01
C PHE A 8 -14.47 -7.78 -8.29
N LEU A 9 -13.96 -7.90 -9.51
CA LEU A 9 -12.72 -7.22 -9.90
C LEU A 9 -12.88 -5.69 -9.93
N GLY A 10 -14.01 -5.21 -10.43
CA GLY A 10 -14.35 -3.78 -10.38
C GLY A 10 -14.40 -3.26 -8.94
N ALA A 11 -15.03 -4.02 -8.03
CA ALA A 11 -15.05 -3.69 -6.62
C ALA A 11 -13.64 -3.66 -6.01
N LEU A 12 -12.80 -4.66 -6.29
CA LEU A 12 -11.42 -4.70 -5.80
C LEU A 12 -10.59 -3.51 -6.29
N SER A 13 -10.73 -3.14 -7.57
CA SER A 13 -10.07 -1.96 -8.14
C SER A 13 -10.48 -0.69 -7.40
N LYS A 14 -11.77 -0.51 -7.11
CA LYS A 14 -12.25 0.63 -6.30
C LYS A 14 -11.61 0.67 -4.92
N LEU A 15 -11.51 -0.47 -4.23
CA LEU A 15 -10.90 -0.54 -2.90
C LEU A 15 -9.40 -0.17 -2.91
N LEU A 16 -8.66 -0.59 -3.94
CA LEU A 16 -7.24 -0.23 -4.08
C LEU A 16 -7.06 1.25 -4.37
N VAL A 17 -7.84 1.80 -5.31
CA VAL A 17 -7.85 3.24 -5.61
C VAL A 17 -8.18 4.04 -4.35
N GLU A 18 -9.20 3.61 -3.60
CA GLU A 18 -9.56 4.24 -2.33
C GLU A 18 -8.39 4.23 -1.33
N LEU A 19 -7.71 3.09 -1.17
CA LEU A 19 -6.59 2.97 -0.23
C LEU A 19 -5.38 3.82 -0.62
N PHE A 20 -5.01 3.89 -1.90
CA PHE A 20 -3.84 4.63 -2.36
C PHE A 20 -4.12 6.11 -2.62
N ALA A 21 -5.17 6.43 -3.36
CA ALA A 21 -5.51 7.78 -3.80
C ALA A 21 -6.53 8.50 -2.90
N GLY A 22 -7.37 7.73 -2.20
CA GLY A 22 -8.50 8.23 -1.40
C GLY A 22 -9.83 7.98 -2.10
N PRO A 23 -10.95 7.95 -1.36
CA PRO A 23 -12.26 7.69 -1.93
C PRO A 23 -12.70 8.79 -2.90
N PRO A 24 -13.23 8.46 -4.09
CA PRO A 24 -13.89 9.44 -4.95
C PRO A 24 -15.19 9.94 -4.29
N GLN A 25 -15.73 11.07 -4.78
CA GLN A 25 -16.96 11.63 -4.21
C GLN A 25 -18.12 10.63 -4.28
N GLY A 26 -18.76 10.39 -3.13
CA GLY A 26 -19.94 9.52 -3.04
C GLY A 26 -19.65 8.02 -2.87
N GLU A 27 -18.40 7.57 -3.00
CA GLU A 27 -18.03 6.15 -2.83
C GLU A 27 -16.84 6.02 -1.86
N ALA A 28 -17.12 5.58 -0.64
CA ALA A 28 -16.11 5.29 0.38
C ALA A 28 -16.54 4.03 1.16
N TYR A 29 -15.65 3.05 1.27
CA TYR A 29 -15.96 1.71 1.79
C TYR A 29 -15.03 1.31 2.94
N ILE A 30 -13.73 1.61 2.84
CA ILE A 30 -12.72 1.33 3.87
C ILE A 30 -12.37 2.62 4.63
N LEU A 31 -12.18 3.71 3.91
CA LEU A 31 -11.92 5.06 4.42
C LEU A 31 -13.22 5.86 4.52
N ASN A 32 -13.19 7.00 5.20
CA ASN A 32 -14.33 7.92 5.20
C ASN A 32 -14.28 8.86 4.01
N GLN A 33 -15.44 9.39 3.60
CA GLN A 33 -15.48 10.46 2.59
C GLN A 33 -14.62 11.65 3.02
N GLY A 34 -13.75 12.12 2.12
CA GLY A 34 -12.83 13.23 2.38
C GLY A 34 -11.48 12.82 2.96
N ASP A 35 -11.33 11.58 3.45
CA ASP A 35 -10.05 11.09 3.93
C ASP A 35 -9.00 11.06 2.80
N PRO A 36 -7.74 11.42 3.07
CA PRO A 36 -6.67 11.20 2.11
C PRO A 36 -6.35 9.69 2.01
N GLY A 37 -6.16 9.19 0.79
CA GLY A 37 -5.49 7.90 0.58
C GLY A 37 -4.04 7.93 1.06
N LEU A 38 -3.41 6.76 1.10
CA LEU A 38 -2.05 6.58 1.60
C LEU A 38 -1.05 7.53 0.93
N LEU A 39 -1.10 7.69 -0.40
CA LEU A 39 -0.11 8.48 -1.13
C LEU A 39 -0.17 9.96 -0.72
N ARG A 40 -1.38 10.55 -0.68
CA ARG A 40 -1.57 11.94 -0.25
C ARG A 40 -1.28 12.11 1.25
N GLN A 41 -1.64 11.15 2.09
CA GLN A 41 -1.32 11.17 3.52
C GLN A 41 0.20 11.35 3.72
N LEU A 42 1.00 10.56 3.00
CA LEU A 42 2.46 10.57 3.11
C LEU A 42 3.13 11.84 2.57
N GLU A 43 2.45 12.63 1.74
CA GLU A 43 2.96 13.92 1.26
C GLU A 43 3.12 14.94 2.41
N SER A 44 2.25 14.86 3.43
CA SER A 44 2.29 15.73 4.62
C SER A 44 3.27 15.26 5.71
N VAL A 45 3.87 14.08 5.55
CA VAL A 45 4.80 13.50 6.53
C VAL A 45 6.24 13.90 6.19
N SER A 46 6.96 14.52 7.12
CA SER A 46 8.38 14.85 6.97
C SER A 46 9.27 13.62 7.16
N ALA A 47 10.55 13.69 6.77
CA ALA A 47 11.47 12.58 6.97
C ALA A 47 11.73 12.28 8.45
N GLU A 48 11.73 13.31 9.30
CA GLU A 48 11.87 13.16 10.76
C GLU A 48 10.66 12.44 11.36
N ALA A 49 9.44 12.84 10.97
CA ALA A 49 8.22 12.16 11.39
C ALA A 49 8.19 10.71 10.86
N ALA A 50 8.59 10.51 9.60
CA ALA A 50 8.66 9.18 9.00
C ALA A 50 9.64 8.24 9.72
N SER A 51 10.71 8.80 10.29
CA SER A 51 11.75 8.11 11.05
C SER A 51 11.41 7.90 12.52
N SER A 52 10.38 8.59 13.03
CA SER A 52 10.06 8.63 14.45
C SER A 52 9.39 7.34 14.93
N ARG A 53 9.64 6.99 16.19
CA ARG A 53 8.99 5.86 16.88
C ARG A 53 8.13 6.42 18.01
N PRO A 54 6.80 6.26 17.96
CA PRO A 54 5.91 6.80 19.01
C PRO A 54 6.11 6.09 20.36
N MET A 55 6.65 4.86 20.37
CA MET A 55 6.99 4.15 21.60
C MET A 55 8.18 3.21 21.40
N ARG A 56 8.80 2.79 22.50
CA ARG A 56 9.89 1.82 22.46
C ARG A 56 9.40 0.50 21.85
N GLY A 57 10.10 0.03 20.82
CA GLY A 57 9.76 -1.21 20.13
C GLY A 57 8.74 -1.07 19.00
N SER A 58 8.08 0.09 18.83
CA SER A 58 7.24 0.32 17.65
C SER A 58 8.10 0.49 16.41
N THR A 59 7.58 0.08 15.26
CA THR A 59 8.18 0.39 13.96
C THR A 59 7.98 1.86 13.56
N THR A 60 8.52 2.27 12.41
CA THR A 60 8.43 3.64 11.88
C THR A 60 7.46 3.68 10.68
N VAL A 61 6.97 4.87 10.32
CA VAL A 61 6.19 5.05 9.09
C VAL A 61 7.05 4.70 7.86
N ALA A 62 8.34 5.04 7.87
CA ALA A 62 9.27 4.69 6.80
C ALA A 62 9.37 3.17 6.61
N ALA A 63 9.40 2.39 7.69
CA ALA A 63 9.41 0.92 7.62
C ALA A 63 8.09 0.37 7.06
N HIS A 64 6.94 0.92 7.44
CA HIS A 64 5.66 0.51 6.86
C HIS A 64 5.59 0.77 5.37
N VAL A 65 6.04 1.95 4.92
CA VAL A 65 6.09 2.28 3.49
C VAL A 65 7.01 1.34 2.71
N ASP A 66 8.19 1.06 3.24
CA ASP A 66 9.15 0.12 2.62
C ASP A 66 8.55 -1.29 2.53
N HIS A 67 7.86 -1.74 3.59
CA HIS A 67 7.21 -3.05 3.64
C HIS A 67 6.07 -3.20 2.63
N VAL A 68 5.17 -2.20 2.53
CA VAL A 68 4.10 -2.20 1.52
C VAL A 68 4.68 -2.16 0.11
N THR A 69 5.66 -1.29 -0.13
CA THR A 69 6.33 -1.15 -1.44
C THR A 69 6.97 -2.46 -1.85
N TYR A 70 7.64 -3.15 -0.92
CA TYR A 70 8.25 -4.45 -1.17
C TYR A 70 7.20 -5.50 -1.55
N GLY A 71 6.10 -5.60 -0.80
CA GLY A 71 5.00 -6.53 -1.12
C GLY A 71 4.41 -6.29 -2.51
N LEU A 72 4.16 -5.03 -2.87
CA LEU A 72 3.70 -4.66 -4.22
C LEU A 72 4.74 -5.01 -5.29
N SER A 73 6.03 -4.84 -5.00
CA SER A 73 7.09 -5.21 -5.96
C SER A 73 7.11 -6.70 -6.28
N LEU A 74 6.83 -7.56 -5.29
CA LEU A 74 6.73 -9.00 -5.50
C LEU A 74 5.50 -9.35 -6.35
N LEU A 75 4.36 -8.74 -6.04
CA LEU A 75 3.13 -8.90 -6.84
C LEU A 75 3.33 -8.44 -8.29
N ASN A 76 3.99 -7.31 -8.50
CA ASN A 76 4.28 -6.77 -9.82
C ASN A 76 5.27 -7.61 -10.62
N ARG A 77 6.29 -8.18 -9.97
CA ARG A 77 7.23 -9.13 -10.59
C ARG A 77 6.51 -10.40 -11.02
N TRP A 78 5.67 -10.95 -10.15
CA TRP A 78 4.85 -12.12 -10.46
C TRP A 78 3.88 -11.85 -11.62
N ALA A 79 3.16 -10.73 -11.58
CA ALA A 79 2.29 -10.30 -12.67
C ALA A 79 3.04 -9.95 -13.96
N GLY A 80 4.34 -9.69 -13.86
CA GLY A 80 5.27 -9.54 -14.98
C GLY A 80 5.79 -10.86 -15.56
N GLY A 81 5.39 -12.01 -15.02
CA GLY A 81 5.75 -13.34 -15.51
C GLY A 81 6.85 -14.05 -14.72
N GLU A 82 7.35 -13.46 -13.63
CA GLU A 82 8.27 -14.18 -12.75
C GLU A 82 7.54 -15.32 -12.02
N ALA A 83 8.05 -16.55 -12.15
CA ALA A 83 7.34 -17.74 -11.69
C ALA A 83 7.09 -17.76 -10.17
N ASN A 84 8.08 -17.34 -9.36
CA ASN A 84 7.96 -17.32 -7.91
C ASN A 84 8.87 -16.26 -7.27
N PRO A 85 8.51 -14.97 -7.31
CA PRO A 85 9.32 -13.91 -6.67
C PRO A 85 9.38 -14.03 -5.14
N TRP A 86 8.56 -14.88 -4.53
CA TRP A 86 8.55 -15.12 -3.09
C TRP A 86 9.59 -16.14 -2.62
N ALA A 87 10.18 -16.94 -3.53
CA ALA A 87 11.10 -18.02 -3.18
C ALA A 87 12.26 -17.54 -2.28
N ASP A 88 12.79 -16.36 -2.58
CA ASP A 88 13.91 -15.74 -1.87
C ASP A 88 13.50 -14.44 -1.15
N ALA A 89 12.21 -14.25 -0.86
CA ALA A 89 11.72 -13.01 -0.29
C ALA A 89 12.10 -12.85 1.19
N ASP A 90 12.96 -11.88 1.50
CA ASP A 90 13.27 -11.48 2.88
C ASP A 90 12.29 -10.42 3.39
N TRP A 91 11.15 -10.87 3.89
CA TRP A 91 10.15 -10.00 4.54
C TRP A 91 10.67 -9.34 5.81
N SER A 92 11.67 -9.91 6.48
CA SER A 92 12.26 -9.30 7.67
C SER A 92 13.12 -8.09 7.29
N ALA A 93 13.76 -8.11 6.13
CA ALA A 93 14.53 -6.98 5.61
C ALA A 93 13.67 -5.76 5.29
N SER A 94 12.45 -5.95 4.77
CA SER A 94 11.57 -4.82 4.42
C SER A 94 11.08 -4.01 5.62
N TRP A 95 11.25 -4.53 6.84
CA TRP A 95 10.98 -3.81 8.09
C TRP A 95 12.18 -3.03 8.65
N LYS A 96 13.39 -3.19 8.08
CA LYS A 96 14.62 -2.63 8.67
C LYS A 96 14.78 -1.13 8.46
N ARG A 97 13.94 -0.47 7.64
CA ARG A 97 14.07 0.96 7.36
C ARG A 97 13.78 1.79 8.62
N GLY A 98 14.84 2.29 9.25
CA GLY A 98 14.75 3.10 10.45
C GLY A 98 14.66 4.59 10.12
N VAL A 99 15.83 5.24 10.09
CA VAL A 99 15.97 6.68 9.84
C VAL A 99 16.18 6.92 8.35
N VAL A 100 15.49 7.91 7.81
CA VAL A 100 15.59 8.36 6.42
C VAL A 100 15.89 9.86 6.37
N SER A 101 16.72 10.27 5.41
CA SER A 101 16.86 11.67 5.00
C SER A 101 15.69 12.12 4.12
N ASP A 102 15.52 13.42 3.90
CA ASP A 102 14.51 13.97 2.98
C ASP A 102 14.59 13.40 1.56
N LEU A 103 15.80 13.13 1.07
CA LEU A 103 15.98 12.53 -0.24
C LEU A 103 15.53 11.07 -0.24
N GLN A 104 15.93 10.29 0.77
CA GLN A 104 15.49 8.89 0.91
C GLN A 104 13.99 8.80 1.10
N TRP A 105 13.39 9.69 1.89
CA TRP A 105 11.96 9.69 2.13
C TRP A 105 11.16 10.03 0.87
N ARG A 106 11.60 11.04 0.09
CA ARG A 106 11.01 11.32 -1.22
C ARG A 106 11.06 10.10 -2.14
N LYS A 107 12.23 9.46 -2.26
CA LYS A 107 12.40 8.23 -3.06
C LYS A 107 11.47 7.11 -2.61
N SER A 108 11.35 6.84 -1.31
CA SER A 108 10.45 5.80 -0.81
C SER A 108 8.97 6.08 -1.14
N ARG A 109 8.53 7.34 -1.06
CA ARG A 109 7.15 7.71 -1.47
C ARG A 109 6.94 7.56 -2.97
N ASP A 110 7.94 7.93 -3.78
CA ASP A 110 7.85 7.82 -5.24
C ASP A 110 7.88 6.36 -5.70
N GLU A 111 8.69 5.51 -5.06
CA GLU A 111 8.73 4.06 -5.28
C GLU A 111 7.39 3.41 -4.89
N LEU A 112 6.82 3.76 -3.74
CA LEU A 112 5.48 3.29 -3.35
C LEU A 112 4.44 3.67 -4.41
N ARG A 113 4.43 4.94 -4.85
CA ARG A 113 3.50 5.43 -5.88
C ARG A 113 3.65 4.63 -7.18
N GLN A 114 4.88 4.38 -7.62
CA GLN A 114 5.16 3.62 -8.83
C GLN A 114 4.68 2.17 -8.71
N GLN A 115 4.96 1.50 -7.60
CA GLN A 115 4.55 0.11 -7.40
C GLN A 115 3.04 -0.03 -7.26
N ALA A 116 2.37 0.92 -6.60
CA ALA A 116 0.92 0.97 -6.50
C ALA A 116 0.27 1.14 -7.88
N GLN A 117 0.71 2.12 -8.67
CA GLN A 117 0.18 2.35 -10.02
C GLN A 117 0.40 1.13 -10.91
N LEU A 118 1.62 0.56 -10.91
CA LEU A 118 1.90 -0.63 -11.70
C LEU A 118 0.99 -1.80 -11.30
N TRP A 119 0.70 -1.95 -10.01
CA TRP A 119 -0.17 -3.02 -9.55
C TRP A 119 -1.61 -2.82 -9.99
N GLU A 120 -2.15 -1.60 -9.88
CA GLU A 120 -3.46 -1.25 -10.41
C GLU A 120 -3.56 -1.52 -11.91
N ASP A 121 -2.54 -1.15 -12.68
CA ASP A 121 -2.49 -1.40 -14.13
C ASP A 121 -2.46 -2.90 -14.45
N ARG A 122 -1.70 -3.70 -13.69
CA ARG A 122 -1.63 -5.16 -13.84
C ARG A 122 -2.97 -5.83 -13.56
N LEU A 123 -3.68 -5.36 -12.53
CA LEU A 123 -5.01 -5.85 -12.19
C LEU A 123 -6.02 -5.52 -13.28
N ALA A 124 -5.99 -4.28 -13.79
CA ALA A 124 -6.89 -3.83 -14.85
C ALA A 124 -6.66 -4.55 -16.18
N ALA A 125 -5.41 -4.89 -16.51
CA ALA A 125 -5.04 -5.56 -17.75
C ALA A 125 -5.22 -7.10 -17.71
N ARG A 126 -5.44 -7.70 -16.53
CA ARG A 126 -5.49 -9.16 -16.39
C ARG A 126 -6.80 -9.73 -16.94
N ALA A 127 -6.68 -10.58 -17.97
CA ALA A 127 -7.81 -11.23 -18.61
C ALA A 127 -8.29 -12.51 -17.89
N ASP A 128 -7.36 -13.27 -17.29
CA ASP A 128 -7.63 -14.57 -16.68
C ASP A 128 -7.31 -14.57 -15.18
N TRP A 129 -8.25 -15.13 -14.42
CA TRP A 129 -8.24 -15.19 -12.97
C TRP A 129 -8.47 -16.62 -12.49
N ASP A 130 -7.60 -17.05 -11.60
CA ASP A 130 -7.68 -18.30 -10.84
C ASP A 130 -7.75 -17.98 -9.34
N ASP A 131 -7.96 -19.01 -8.51
CA ASP A 131 -8.11 -18.85 -7.07
C ASP A 131 -6.88 -18.17 -6.43
N MET A 132 -5.68 -18.52 -6.89
CA MET A 132 -4.43 -17.97 -6.38
C MET A 132 -4.30 -16.48 -6.69
N SER A 133 -4.61 -16.08 -7.92
CA SER A 133 -4.54 -14.69 -8.34
C SER A 133 -5.60 -13.82 -7.70
N ALA A 134 -6.83 -14.33 -7.58
CA ALA A 134 -7.90 -13.67 -6.86
C ALA A 134 -7.52 -13.45 -5.38
N ALA A 135 -7.00 -14.49 -4.72
CA ALA A 135 -6.54 -14.41 -3.33
C ALA A 135 -5.39 -13.40 -3.16
N GLY A 136 -4.40 -13.41 -4.06
CA GLY A 136 -3.29 -12.45 -4.04
C GLY A 136 -3.77 -11.01 -4.20
N ALA A 137 -4.73 -10.77 -5.08
CA ALA A 137 -5.27 -9.44 -5.32
C ALA A 137 -6.10 -8.93 -4.13
N ILE A 138 -6.98 -9.75 -3.56
CA ILE A 138 -7.74 -9.40 -2.35
C ILE A 138 -6.80 -9.17 -1.17
N SER A 139 -5.79 -10.03 -1.01
CA SER A 139 -4.77 -9.89 0.04
C SER A 139 -4.02 -8.57 -0.06
N SER A 140 -3.70 -8.11 -1.28
CA SER A 140 -3.02 -6.82 -1.48
C SER A 140 -3.82 -5.62 -0.93
N ALA A 141 -5.15 -5.63 -1.11
CA ALA A 141 -6.02 -4.59 -0.56
C ALA A 141 -6.11 -4.68 0.97
N ALA A 142 -6.35 -5.87 1.51
CA ALA A 142 -6.45 -6.07 2.96
C ALA A 142 -5.14 -5.72 3.69
N HIS A 143 -4.00 -6.12 3.13
CA HIS A 143 -2.67 -5.82 3.67
C HIS A 143 -2.38 -4.32 3.63
N THR A 144 -2.69 -3.64 2.52
CA THR A 144 -2.53 -2.19 2.40
C THR A 144 -3.43 -1.46 3.41
N ALA A 145 -4.69 -1.88 3.59
CA ALA A 145 -5.60 -1.32 4.58
C ALA A 145 -5.05 -1.41 6.02
N TYR A 146 -4.49 -2.57 6.38
CA TYR A 146 -3.80 -2.73 7.66
C TYR A 146 -2.69 -1.69 7.85
N HIS A 147 -1.85 -1.48 6.84
CA HIS A 147 -0.76 -0.51 6.92
C HIS A 147 -1.22 0.94 6.93
N VAL A 148 -2.27 1.29 6.18
CA VAL A 148 -2.91 2.60 6.28
C VAL A 148 -3.35 2.88 7.71
N GLY A 149 -4.04 1.93 8.34
CA GLY A 149 -4.44 2.02 9.74
C GLY A 149 -3.25 2.18 10.69
N ALA A 150 -2.24 1.32 10.56
CA ALA A 150 -1.04 1.36 11.41
C ALA A 150 -0.26 2.68 11.29
N ILE A 151 -0.06 3.18 10.07
CA ILE A 151 0.58 4.46 9.80
C ILE A 151 -0.21 5.59 10.45
N ARG A 152 -1.54 5.61 10.28
CA ARG A 152 -2.41 6.64 10.88
C ARG A 152 -2.35 6.62 12.41
N GLN A 153 -2.27 5.45 13.04
CA GLN A 153 -2.08 5.33 14.49
C GLN A 153 -0.71 5.87 14.95
N ILE A 154 0.36 5.60 14.19
CA ILE A 154 1.68 6.16 14.48
C ILE A 154 1.65 7.69 14.36
N LEU A 155 1.07 8.23 13.29
CA LEU A 155 0.97 9.68 13.08
C LEU A 155 0.15 10.36 14.18
N ALA A 156 -0.98 9.76 14.58
CA ALA A 156 -1.79 10.26 15.69
C ALA A 156 -0.99 10.30 17.01
N ALA A 157 -0.21 9.25 17.31
CA ALA A 157 0.66 9.22 18.48
C ALA A 157 1.80 10.25 18.43
N LEU A 158 2.21 10.68 17.23
CA LEU A 158 3.16 11.77 17.01
C LEU A 158 2.50 13.17 17.00
N GLY A 159 1.19 13.26 17.24
CA GLY A 159 0.46 14.53 17.33
C GLY A 159 -0.06 15.08 16.00
N PHE A 160 -0.07 14.28 14.93
CA PHE A 160 -0.74 14.67 13.68
C PHE A 160 -2.25 14.66 13.89
N LYS A 161 -2.95 15.67 13.38
CA LYS A 161 -4.41 15.66 13.40
C LYS A 161 -4.92 14.56 12.45
N PRO A 162 -5.90 13.75 12.88
CA PRO A 162 -6.64 12.91 11.96
C PRO A 162 -7.46 13.85 11.07
N TYR A 163 -7.12 13.86 9.79
CA TYR A 163 -7.82 14.43 8.61
C TYR A 163 -8.85 15.54 8.89
#